data_AF-A0A836RL33-F1
#
_entry.id   AF-A0A836RL33-F1
#
_cell.length_a   1.000
_cell.length_b   1.000
_cell.length_c   1.000
_cell.angle_alpha   90.00
_cell.angle_beta   90.00
_cell.angle_gamma   90.00
#
_symmetry.space_group_name_H-M   'P 1'
#
loop_
_entity.id
_entity.type
_entity.pdbx_description
1 polymer ?
#
loop_
_entity_poly.entity_id
_entity_poly.type
_entity_poly.pdbx_seq_one_letter_code
_entity_poly.pdbx_strand_id
1 'polypeptide(L)' 'MSSEVIAPGKGGEILARFDPKNRQGKYKKNIQVFSNDKKNPISNLYIIVEIKKK' A
#
# COMPACT_ATOMS: atom_id res chain seq x y z
N MET A 1 -10.56 -2.61 6.98
CA MET A 1 -9.13 -2.87 7.25
C MET A 1 -8.91 -4.36 7.00
N SER A 2 -7.87 -4.74 6.27
CA SER A 2 -7.47 -6.15 6.23
C SER A 2 -6.78 -6.44 7.57
N SER A 3 -7.34 -7.33 8.37
CA SER A 3 -6.87 -7.68 9.71
C SER A 3 -6.65 -9.18 9.74
N GLU A 4 -5.63 -9.64 9.02
CA GLU A 4 -5.24 -11.04 9.01
C GLU A 4 -3.98 -11.23 9.84
N VAL A 5 -4.04 -12.17 10.78
CA VAL A 5 -2.86 -12.60 11.53
C VAL A 5 -2.02 -13.48 10.63
N ILE A 6 -0.78 -13.06 10.37
CA ILE A 6 0.16 -13.81 9.53
C ILE A 6 0.98 -14.73 10.44
N ALA A 7 0.93 -16.04 10.19
CA ALA A 7 1.71 -17.03 10.92
C ALA A 7 3.23 -16.91 10.63
N PRO A 8 4.11 -17.36 11.53
CA PRO A 8 5.56 -17.32 11.30
C PRO A 8 5.98 -17.99 9.98
N GLY A 9 6.82 -17.30 9.20
CA GLY A 9 7.30 -17.78 7.90
C GLY A 9 6.26 -17.77 6.77
N LYS A 10 5.05 -17.25 7.01
CA LYS A 10 4.03 -17.05 5.97
C LYS A 10 4.05 -15.60 5.47
N GLY A 11 3.60 -15.42 4.22
CA GLY A 11 3.30 -14.13 3.64
C GLY A 11 1.81 -13.84 3.65
N GLY A 12 1.44 -12.58 3.43
CA GLY A 12 0.07 -12.15 3.19
C GLY A 12 0.03 -11.18 2.01
N GLU A 13 -1.17 -10.87 1.53
CA GLU A 13 -1.38 -9.97 0.39
C GLU A 13 -2.06 -8.66 0.80
N ILE A 14 -1.60 -7.55 0.23
CA ILE A 14 -2.24 -6.24 0.40
C ILE A 14 -2.87 -5.84 -0.92
N LEU A 15 -4.21 -5.94 -1.01
CA LEU A 15 -4.95 -5.47 -2.18
C LEU A 15 -5.21 -3.96 -2.08
N ALA A 16 -4.57 -3.19 -2.97
CA ALA A 16 -4.81 -1.75 -3.10
C ALA A 16 -5.57 -1.44 -4.40
N ARG A 17 -6.59 -0.59 -4.32
CA ARG A 17 -7.37 -0.11 -5.47
C ARG A 17 -7.23 1.40 -5.58
N PHE A 18 -6.99 1.87 -6.80
CA PHE A 18 -6.82 3.29 -7.12
C PHE A 18 -7.74 3.67 -8.27
N ASP A 19 -8.61 4.66 -8.05
CA ASP A 19 -9.45 5.24 -9.11
C ASP A 19 -8.77 6.53 -9.65
N PRO A 20 -8.30 6.54 -10.91
CA PRO A 20 -7.67 7.70 -11.54
C PRO A 20 -8.69 8.72 -12.09
N LYS A 21 -10.01 8.49 -12.00
CA LYS A 21 -11.03 9.36 -12.60
C LYS A 21 -10.83 10.83 -12.19
N ASN A 22 -10.85 11.73 -13.18
CA ASN A 22 -10.65 13.17 -13.04
C ASN A 22 -9.28 13.59 -12.44
N ARG A 23 -8.28 12.70 -12.41
CA ARG A 23 -6.91 13.01 -11.96
C ARG A 23 -5.96 12.96 -13.14
N GLN A 24 -4.92 13.80 -13.11
CA GLN A 24 -3.91 13.91 -14.16
C GLN A 24 -2.54 14.14 -13.52
N GLY A 25 -1.49 13.72 -14.22
CA GLY A 25 -0.12 13.86 -13.76
C GLY A 25 0.32 12.77 -12.79
N LYS A 26 1.40 13.05 -12.05
CA LYS A 26 2.02 12.10 -11.12
C LYS A 26 1.28 12.11 -9.79
N TYR A 27 0.88 10.92 -9.34
CA TYR A 27 0.21 10.73 -8.07
C TYR A 27 0.98 9.72 -7.22
N LYS A 28 1.27 10.08 -5.97
CA LYS A 28 1.95 9.21 -5.00
C LYS A 28 1.06 9.02 -3.77
N LYS A 29 0.68 7.77 -3.51
CA LYS A 29 -0.01 7.37 -2.27
C LYS A 29 0.93 6.60 -1.36
N ASN A 30 0.86 6.91 -0.06
CA ASN A 30 1.54 6.16 0.99
C ASN A 30 0.53 5.20 1.64
N ILE A 31 0.92 3.92 1.77
CA ILE A 31 0.29 2.92 2.62
C ILE A 31 1.24 2.65 3.78
N GLN A 32 0.83 3.01 4.99
CA GLN A 32 1.54 2.66 6.21
C GLN A 32 1.03 1.34 6.74
N VAL A 33 1.93 0.38 6.90
CA VAL A 33 1.67 -0.93 7.49
C VAL A 33 2.19 -0.92 8.91
N PHE A 34 1.28 -1.07 9.87
CA PHE A 34 1.61 -1.25 11.29
C PHE A 34 1.65 -2.74 11.58
N SER A 35 2.74 -3.20 12.20
CA SER A 35 2.94 -4.60 12.55
C SER A 35 3.50 -4.74 13.96
N ASN A 36 3.55 -5.97 14.45
CA ASN A 36 4.19 -6.34 15.70
C ASN A 36 5.68 -6.68 15.54
N ASP A 37 6.32 -6.32 14.41
CA ASP A 37 7.77 -6.41 14.28
C ASP A 37 8.44 -5.47 15.30
N LYS A 38 9.27 -6.04 16.18
CA LYS A 38 9.99 -5.29 17.21
C LYS A 38 11.06 -4.36 16.65
N LYS A 39 11.59 -4.65 15.46
CA LYS A 39 12.65 -3.86 14.82
C LYS A 39 12.06 -2.77 13.93
N ASN A 40 11.09 -3.12 13.08
CA ASN A 40 10.47 -2.20 12.14
C ASN A 40 8.93 -2.25 12.23
N PRO A 41 8.33 -1.69 13.30
CA PRO A 41 6.88 -1.79 13.54
C PRO A 41 6.05 -1.05 12.49
N ILE A 42 6.66 -0.11 11.75
CA ILE A 42 6.00 0.66 10.69
C ILE A 42 6.77 0.47 9.39
N SER A 43 6.09 -0.04 8.38
CA SER A 43 6.60 -0.13 7.00
C SER A 43 5.82 0.82 6.09
N ASN A 44 6.52 1.57 5.24
CA ASN A 44 5.91 2.48 4.27
C ASN A 44 5.96 1.86 2.87
N LEU A 45 4.80 1.71 2.24
CA LEU A 45 4.67 1.29 0.84
C LEU A 45 4.15 2.45 0.01
N TYR A 46 4.67 2.62 -1.20
CA TYR A 46 4.26 3.71 -2.09
C TYR A 46 3.63 3.18 -3.37
N ILE A 47 2.44 3.70 -3.68
CA ILE A 47 1.81 3.55 -4.99
C ILE A 47 2.11 4.81 -5.77
N ILE A 48 2.90 4.68 -6.84
CA ILE A 48 3.23 5.78 -7.75
C ILE A 48 2.54 5.50 -9.08
N VAL A 49 1.74 6.46 -9.53
CA VAL A 49 0.97 6.35 -10.76
C VAL A 49 1.19 7.60 -11.59
N GLU A 50 1.39 7.45 -12.88
CA GLU A 50 1.42 8.56 -13.83
C GLU A 50 0.18 8.45 -14.74
N ILE A 51 -0.75 9.39 -14.57
CA ILE A 51 -2.00 9.39 -15.33
C ILE A 51 -1.80 10.26 -16.57
N LYS A 52 -1.66 9.60 -17.72
CA LYS A 52 -1.59 10.27 -19.02
C LYS A 52 -2.99 10.76 -19.44
N LYS A 53 -3.09 11.99 -19.94
CA LYS A 53 -4.29 12.42 -20.68
C LYS A 53 -4.41 11.56 -21.95
N LYS A 54 -5.63 11.16 -22.29
CA LYS A 54 -5.96 10.80 -23.67
C LYS A 54 -5.97 12.06 -24.53
#